data_AF-A0A412CH59-F1
#
_entry.id   AF-A0A412CH59-F1
#
_cell.length_a   1.000
_cell.length_b   1.000
_cell.length_c   1.000
_cell.angle_alpha   90.00
_cell.angle_beta   90.00
_cell.angle_gamma   90.00
#
_symmetry.space_group_name_H-M   'P 1'
#
loop_
_entity.id
_entity.type
_entity.pdbx_description
1 polymer ?
#
loop_
_entity_poly.entity_id
_entity_poly.type
_entity_poly.pdbx_seq_one_letter_code
_entity_poly.pdbx_strand_id
1 'polypeptide(L)'
;MARTNIQVFNAGYQNIMDDDNYNVNVQRTRGVTAGIADPLLHNKLYRQTSIMAKALADYIVSQGQDCLDTDLTNITNALTTALETHTKKNKNILVTETNVAANTVDWNTLTESRTYKITGATFAADKHQPVGAIGTGELVVLKNGDDTIAQVYYANSVAYDKAGAYHRINIGGTWTDWVYNITNKGGSVTGNFDINGKLTVDSLDIKNNFTVAGGTPVTGDDLQKVQDQIIAPNQLIYISPNGSDETGDGSSGKPYKTADYAITKINKQIPTIDIYLDCRGKKSNEFNMKVIDLFRQTQIKQLNIRAWVDNQDNNTFANLIVDYGKAQCTDDWSSTGDPVRYFWGNLLVNTTTFGQNNNVTVYLNRINITLGARKKSDNEAKFLFVCDELIMEGCSVNIDDYSLWKPTEGNGKEANINFQKDTTNVFKYMAIKDTKSASSDPNIGGDITNLRSDSRNFTISFLTGSRIPETVINNNGGVSPEIPTNSILYKYLTKP
;
A
#
# COMPACT_ATOMS: atom_id res chain seq x y z
N MET A 1 -26.29 -42.44 -48.33
CA MET A 1 -26.21 -41.35 -49.31
C MET A 1 -27.49 -41.34 -50.12
N ALA A 2 -28.03 -40.16 -50.43
CA ALA A 2 -29.18 -40.03 -51.30
C ALA A 2 -28.87 -40.62 -52.69
N ARG A 3 -29.89 -41.11 -53.40
CA ARG A 3 -29.75 -41.82 -54.67
C ARG A 3 -30.85 -41.48 -55.67
N THR A 4 -30.55 -41.73 -56.94
CA THR A 4 -31.53 -41.67 -58.04
C THR A 4 -31.41 -42.90 -58.93
N ASN A 5 -32.55 -43.37 -59.45
CA ASN A 5 -32.62 -44.40 -60.48
C ASN A 5 -32.99 -43.82 -61.87
N ILE A 6 -33.12 -42.49 -61.98
CA ILE A 6 -33.31 -41.81 -63.27
C ILE A 6 -32.04 -42.01 -64.11
N GLN A 7 -32.21 -42.37 -65.37
CA GLN A 7 -31.10 -42.62 -66.30
C GLN A 7 -31.26 -41.83 -67.60
N VAL A 8 -30.13 -41.59 -68.28
CA VAL A 8 -30.11 -40.94 -69.59
C VAL A 8 -30.40 -41.98 -70.67
N PHE A 9 -31.42 -41.75 -71.47
CA PHE A 9 -31.73 -42.56 -72.64
C PHE A 9 -30.60 -42.46 -73.68
N ASN A 10 -30.26 -43.59 -74.31
CA ASN A 10 -29.15 -43.69 -75.27
C ASN A 10 -27.84 -43.16 -74.66
N ALA A 11 -27.47 -43.58 -73.44
CA ALA A 11 -26.29 -43.09 -72.72
C ALA A 11 -24.99 -43.10 -73.55
N GLY A 12 -24.82 -44.13 -74.41
CA GLY A 12 -23.68 -44.29 -75.32
C GLY A 12 -23.62 -43.33 -76.52
N TYR A 13 -24.61 -42.45 -76.70
CA TYR A 13 -24.65 -41.44 -77.77
C TYR A 13 -24.51 -42.02 -79.19
N GLN A 14 -25.32 -43.03 -79.50
CA GLN A 14 -25.29 -43.72 -80.80
C GLN A 14 -26.56 -43.44 -81.61
N ASN A 15 -26.50 -43.50 -82.94
CA ASN A 15 -27.66 -43.40 -83.82
C ASN A 15 -28.57 -42.21 -83.47
N ILE A 16 -27.99 -41.01 -83.43
CA ILE A 16 -28.65 -39.76 -83.05
C ILE A 16 -28.55 -38.76 -84.20
N MET A 17 -29.62 -38.01 -84.44
CA MET A 17 -29.63 -36.93 -85.44
C MET A 17 -28.68 -35.80 -85.03
N ASP A 18 -27.91 -35.23 -85.95
CA ASP A 18 -27.08 -34.04 -85.68
C ASP A 18 -27.94 -32.79 -85.43
N ASP A 19 -27.33 -31.71 -84.95
CA ASP A 19 -28.06 -30.48 -84.57
C ASP A 19 -28.65 -29.76 -85.78
N ASP A 20 -27.93 -29.73 -86.89
CA ASP A 20 -28.34 -29.04 -88.12
C ASP A 20 -29.61 -29.68 -88.70
N ASN A 21 -29.61 -31.00 -88.85
CA ASN A 21 -30.76 -31.78 -89.33
C ASN A 21 -31.92 -31.76 -88.33
N TYR A 22 -31.65 -31.79 -87.02
CA TYR A 22 -32.69 -31.73 -86.00
C TYR A 22 -33.42 -30.38 -85.97
N ASN A 23 -32.69 -29.28 -86.18
CA ASN A 23 -33.24 -27.93 -86.16
C ASN A 23 -34.28 -27.71 -87.26
N VAL A 24 -34.04 -28.27 -88.46
CA VAL A 24 -34.92 -28.14 -89.63
C VAL A 24 -35.90 -29.31 -89.81
N ASN A 25 -35.85 -30.34 -88.95
CA ASN A 25 -36.68 -31.53 -89.12
C ASN A 25 -38.18 -31.22 -89.00
N VAL A 26 -38.95 -31.68 -89.98
CA VAL A 26 -40.39 -31.40 -90.09
C VAL A 26 -41.20 -32.07 -88.98
N GLN A 27 -40.83 -33.29 -88.55
CA GLN A 27 -41.53 -33.99 -87.47
C GLN A 27 -41.26 -33.34 -86.10
N ARG A 28 -40.07 -32.74 -85.89
CA ARG A 28 -39.74 -31.96 -84.68
C ARG A 28 -40.47 -30.63 -84.60
N THR A 29 -40.65 -29.97 -85.75
CA THR A 29 -41.25 -28.63 -85.83
C THR A 29 -42.77 -28.66 -85.97
N ARG A 30 -43.35 -29.70 -86.59
CA ARG A 30 -44.79 -29.80 -86.91
C ARG A 30 -45.50 -31.01 -86.31
N GLY A 31 -44.79 -31.84 -85.54
CA GLY A 31 -45.31 -33.07 -84.95
C GLY A 31 -45.20 -34.29 -85.87
N VAL A 32 -45.33 -35.48 -85.29
CA VAL A 32 -45.24 -36.76 -86.01
C VAL A 32 -46.51 -36.96 -86.86
N THR A 33 -46.35 -37.24 -88.15
CA THR A 33 -47.43 -37.58 -89.08
C THR A 33 -47.59 -39.11 -89.21
N ALA A 34 -48.71 -39.59 -89.72
CA ALA A 34 -48.93 -41.03 -89.92
C ALA A 34 -47.83 -41.67 -90.81
N GLY A 35 -47.16 -42.71 -90.32
CA GLY A 35 -46.02 -43.37 -90.96
C GLY A 35 -44.99 -43.90 -89.95
N ILE A 36 -43.86 -44.43 -90.45
CA ILE A 36 -42.73 -44.82 -89.61
C ILE A 36 -41.97 -43.56 -89.19
N ALA A 37 -41.81 -43.35 -87.88
CA ALA A 37 -41.10 -42.19 -87.35
C ALA A 37 -39.58 -42.33 -87.48
N ASP A 38 -38.87 -41.21 -87.67
CA ASP A 38 -37.41 -41.22 -87.84
C ASP A 38 -36.71 -41.64 -86.52
N PRO A 39 -36.01 -42.80 -86.50
CA PRO A 39 -35.37 -43.29 -85.28
C PRO A 39 -34.27 -42.35 -84.75
N LEU A 40 -33.53 -41.66 -85.63
CA LEU A 40 -32.45 -40.74 -85.24
C LEU A 40 -33.02 -39.50 -84.55
N LEU A 41 -34.16 -39.01 -85.05
CA LEU A 41 -34.91 -37.91 -84.45
C LEU A 41 -35.42 -38.27 -83.05
N HIS A 42 -36.09 -39.43 -82.93
CA HIS A 42 -36.65 -39.87 -81.66
C HIS A 42 -35.57 -40.17 -80.63
N ASN A 43 -34.45 -40.77 -81.02
CA ASN A 43 -33.30 -40.98 -80.14
C ASN A 43 -32.76 -39.66 -79.59
N LYS A 44 -32.74 -38.60 -80.42
CA LYS A 44 -32.35 -37.26 -79.98
C LYS A 44 -33.34 -36.65 -78.99
N LEU A 45 -34.63 -36.71 -79.30
CA LEU A 45 -35.70 -36.21 -78.43
C LEU A 45 -35.65 -36.89 -77.06
N TYR A 46 -35.64 -38.23 -77.02
CA TYR A 46 -35.62 -38.98 -75.77
C TYR A 46 -34.33 -38.72 -74.96
N ARG A 47 -33.18 -38.58 -75.62
CA ARG A 47 -31.94 -38.22 -74.94
C ARG A 47 -32.00 -36.79 -74.36
N GLN A 48 -32.48 -35.80 -75.10
CA GLN A 48 -32.62 -34.42 -74.60
C GLN A 48 -33.55 -34.32 -73.40
N THR A 49 -34.67 -35.04 -73.43
CA THR A 49 -35.61 -35.06 -72.29
C THR A 49 -35.00 -35.76 -71.07
N SER A 50 -34.40 -36.94 -71.27
CA SER A 50 -33.84 -37.73 -70.16
C SER A 50 -32.57 -37.13 -69.55
N ILE A 51 -31.74 -36.41 -70.31
CA ILE A 51 -30.55 -35.74 -69.75
C ILE A 51 -30.95 -34.57 -68.84
N MET A 52 -32.01 -33.81 -69.20
CA MET A 52 -32.57 -32.77 -68.34
C MET A 52 -33.17 -33.36 -67.06
N ALA A 53 -33.93 -34.46 -67.19
CA ALA A 53 -34.48 -35.17 -66.04
C ALA A 53 -33.38 -35.70 -65.11
N LYS A 54 -32.29 -36.25 -65.67
CA LYS A 54 -31.14 -36.71 -64.89
C LYS A 54 -30.42 -35.58 -64.16
N ALA A 55 -30.20 -34.45 -64.84
CA ALA A 55 -29.57 -33.27 -64.22
C ALA A 55 -30.38 -32.76 -63.02
N LEU A 56 -31.71 -32.72 -63.14
CA LEU A 56 -32.59 -32.35 -62.03
C LEU A 56 -32.53 -33.38 -60.89
N ALA A 57 -32.55 -34.67 -61.21
CA ALA A 57 -32.44 -35.74 -60.22
C ALA A 57 -31.10 -35.69 -59.46
N ASP A 58 -29.99 -35.43 -60.15
CA ASP A 58 -28.67 -35.26 -59.53
C ASP A 58 -28.61 -34.03 -58.64
N TYR A 59 -29.27 -32.93 -59.03
CA TYR A 59 -29.41 -31.77 -58.17
C TYR A 59 -30.15 -32.12 -56.87
N ILE A 60 -31.28 -32.81 -56.95
CA ILE A 60 -32.06 -33.27 -55.78
C ILE A 60 -31.20 -34.14 -54.85
N VAL A 61 -30.45 -35.10 -55.42
CA VAL A 61 -29.52 -35.97 -54.68
C VAL A 61 -28.38 -35.18 -54.05
N SER A 62 -27.83 -34.18 -54.73
CA SER A 62 -26.79 -33.29 -54.19
C SER A 62 -27.25 -32.46 -52.99
N GLN A 63 -28.57 -32.21 -52.87
CA GLN A 63 -29.18 -31.58 -51.70
C GLN A 63 -29.58 -32.60 -50.61
N GLY A 64 -29.23 -33.88 -50.78
CA GLY A 64 -29.43 -34.94 -49.79
C GLY A 64 -30.79 -35.63 -49.84
N GLN A 65 -31.56 -35.48 -50.93
CA GLN A 65 -32.89 -36.08 -51.08
C GLN A 65 -32.88 -37.19 -52.14
N ASP A 66 -33.63 -38.28 -51.93
CA ASP A 66 -33.77 -39.34 -52.93
C ASP A 66 -34.68 -38.90 -54.09
N CYS A 67 -34.36 -39.33 -55.31
CA CYS A 67 -35.16 -39.05 -56.52
C CYS A 67 -35.39 -40.35 -57.30
N LEU A 68 -36.49 -41.05 -56.99
CA LEU A 68 -36.85 -42.35 -57.58
C LEU A 68 -38.11 -42.24 -58.45
N ASP A 69 -38.09 -42.86 -59.64
CA ASP A 69 -39.21 -42.88 -60.59
C ASP A 69 -40.48 -43.62 -60.12
N THR A 70 -40.42 -44.23 -58.94
CA THR A 70 -41.52 -45.01 -58.36
C THR A 70 -42.69 -44.16 -57.87
N ASP A 71 -42.47 -42.88 -57.54
CA ASP A 71 -43.52 -41.98 -57.03
C ASP A 71 -43.25 -40.50 -57.38
N LEU A 72 -44.11 -39.92 -58.22
CA LEU A 72 -44.06 -38.52 -58.64
C LEU A 72 -44.23 -37.53 -57.47
N THR A 73 -45.06 -37.87 -56.48
CA THR A 73 -45.31 -37.01 -55.32
C THR A 73 -44.04 -36.86 -54.49
N ASN A 74 -43.30 -37.96 -54.32
CA ASN A 74 -42.02 -37.95 -53.61
C ASN A 74 -40.96 -37.13 -54.36
N ILE A 75 -40.89 -37.24 -55.69
CA ILE A 75 -40.00 -36.39 -56.50
C ILE A 75 -40.36 -34.91 -56.32
N THR A 76 -41.64 -34.57 -56.31
CA THR A 76 -42.11 -33.18 -56.14
C THR A 76 -41.75 -32.60 -54.78
N ASN A 77 -41.93 -33.39 -53.71
CA ASN A 77 -41.54 -33.00 -52.35
C ASN A 77 -40.02 -32.87 -52.19
N ALA A 78 -39.26 -33.82 -52.78
CA ALA A 78 -37.81 -33.81 -52.77
C ALA A 78 -37.24 -32.60 -53.51
N LEU A 79 -37.82 -32.23 -54.66
CA LEU A 79 -37.46 -31.01 -55.39
C LEU A 79 -37.73 -29.74 -54.59
N THR A 80 -38.91 -29.66 -53.96
CA THR A 80 -39.26 -28.51 -53.09
C THR A 80 -38.27 -28.37 -51.94
N THR A 81 -37.95 -29.48 -51.28
CA THR A 81 -36.98 -29.52 -50.18
C THR A 81 -35.56 -29.16 -50.64
N ALA A 82 -35.15 -29.60 -51.83
CA ALA A 82 -33.86 -29.25 -52.43
C ALA A 82 -33.75 -27.75 -52.69
N LEU A 83 -34.80 -27.13 -53.24
CA LEU A 83 -34.88 -25.67 -53.47
C LEU A 83 -34.86 -24.88 -52.16
N GLU A 84 -35.60 -25.33 -51.14
CA GLU A 84 -35.56 -24.72 -49.81
C GLU A 84 -34.18 -24.85 -49.16
N THR A 85 -33.53 -26.02 -49.26
CA THR A 85 -32.20 -26.27 -48.69
C THR A 85 -31.15 -25.37 -49.33
N HIS A 86 -31.22 -25.23 -50.66
CA HIS A 86 -30.37 -24.29 -51.38
C HIS A 86 -30.60 -22.84 -50.93
N THR A 87 -31.86 -22.45 -50.70
CA THR A 87 -32.22 -21.13 -50.16
C THR A 87 -31.73 -20.93 -48.73
N LYS A 88 -31.81 -21.95 -47.87
CA LYS A 88 -31.35 -21.93 -46.46
C LYS A 88 -29.83 -21.81 -46.35
N LYS A 89 -29.05 -22.46 -47.24
CA LYS A 89 -27.59 -22.26 -47.33
C LYS A 89 -27.23 -20.80 -47.60
N ASN A 90 -28.06 -20.07 -48.32
CA ASN A 90 -27.88 -18.63 -48.56
C ASN A 90 -28.36 -17.74 -47.40
N LYS A 91 -29.27 -18.24 -46.55
CA LYS A 91 -29.82 -17.51 -45.37
C LYS A 91 -29.03 -17.68 -44.08
N ASN A 92 -28.24 -18.74 -43.92
CA ASN A 92 -27.42 -18.98 -42.72
C ASN A 92 -26.20 -18.05 -42.59
N ILE A 93 -26.10 -17.02 -43.44
CA ILE A 93 -25.14 -15.93 -43.29
C ILE A 93 -25.94 -14.72 -42.81
N LEU A 94 -25.72 -14.28 -41.58
CA LEU A 94 -26.27 -13.05 -40.97
C LEU A 94 -25.92 -11.73 -41.73
N VAL A 95 -25.40 -11.81 -42.96
CA VAL A 95 -24.69 -10.71 -43.64
C VAL A 95 -25.24 -10.37 -45.05
N THR A 96 -26.26 -11.05 -45.58
CA THR A 96 -26.62 -10.88 -47.02
C THR A 96 -27.97 -10.28 -47.37
N GLU A 97 -28.74 -9.76 -46.41
CA GLU A 97 -29.84 -8.82 -46.74
C GLU A 97 -29.52 -7.45 -46.14
N THR A 98 -28.84 -6.63 -46.94
CA THR A 98 -28.61 -5.22 -46.64
C THR A 98 -29.94 -4.48 -46.72
N ASN A 99 -30.61 -4.28 -45.58
CA ASN A 99 -31.65 -3.27 -45.48
C ASN A 99 -31.03 -1.93 -45.10
N VAL A 100 -31.44 -0.86 -45.76
CA VAL A 100 -31.04 0.50 -45.42
C VAL A 100 -32.06 1.01 -44.40
N ALA A 101 -31.62 1.29 -43.18
CA ALA A 101 -32.47 1.99 -42.23
C ALA A 101 -32.36 3.50 -42.54
N ALA A 102 -33.49 4.14 -42.86
CA ALA A 102 -33.51 5.59 -43.02
C ALA A 102 -33.14 6.26 -41.69
N ASN A 103 -32.45 7.39 -41.76
CA ASN A 103 -32.02 8.15 -40.58
C ASN A 103 -33.19 8.61 -39.68
N THR A 104 -34.40 8.67 -40.22
CA THR A 104 -35.63 9.02 -39.50
C THR A 104 -36.28 7.85 -38.73
N VAL A 105 -35.80 6.62 -38.93
CA VAL A 105 -36.39 5.43 -38.27
C VAL A 105 -36.01 5.43 -36.80
N ASP A 106 -37.01 5.16 -35.96
CA ASP A 106 -36.79 4.87 -34.54
C ASP A 106 -36.17 3.48 -34.40
N TRP A 107 -34.95 3.41 -33.86
CA TRP A 107 -34.22 2.15 -33.76
C TRP A 107 -34.85 1.18 -32.76
N ASN A 108 -35.78 1.61 -31.89
CA ASN A 108 -36.57 0.70 -31.07
C ASN A 108 -37.50 -0.20 -31.90
N THR A 109 -37.84 0.19 -33.13
CA THR A 109 -38.68 -0.63 -34.02
C THR A 109 -37.87 -1.64 -34.83
N LEU A 110 -36.53 -1.54 -34.82
CA LEU A 110 -35.64 -2.45 -35.54
C LEU A 110 -35.37 -3.70 -34.68
N THR A 111 -36.31 -4.65 -34.69
CA THR A 111 -36.31 -5.82 -33.80
C THR A 111 -36.01 -7.15 -34.50
N GLU A 112 -36.01 -7.17 -35.83
CA GLU A 112 -35.73 -8.37 -36.62
C GLU A 112 -34.24 -8.71 -36.62
N SER A 113 -33.90 -10.00 -36.52
CA SER A 113 -32.52 -10.49 -36.59
C SER A 113 -31.92 -10.26 -37.99
N ARG A 114 -31.13 -9.19 -38.16
CA ARG A 114 -30.44 -8.83 -39.42
C ARG A 114 -29.41 -7.71 -39.22
N THR A 115 -28.72 -7.36 -40.30
CA THR A 115 -27.82 -6.21 -40.38
C THR A 115 -28.43 -5.08 -41.19
N TYR A 116 -28.43 -3.86 -40.65
CA TYR A 116 -28.87 -2.64 -41.32
C TYR A 116 -27.67 -1.77 -41.70
N LYS A 117 -27.61 -1.31 -42.95
CA LYS A 117 -26.64 -0.29 -43.35
C LYS A 117 -27.15 1.09 -42.98
N ILE A 118 -26.29 1.85 -42.31
CA ILE A 118 -26.54 3.23 -41.89
C ILE A 118 -25.62 4.14 -42.70
N THR A 119 -26.16 5.19 -43.31
CA THR A 119 -25.37 6.09 -44.18
C THR A 119 -25.80 7.53 -43.99
N GLY A 120 -24.82 8.43 -43.76
CA GLY A 120 -25.02 9.88 -43.73
C GLY A 120 -26.01 10.38 -42.68
N ALA A 121 -26.30 9.59 -41.64
CA ALA A 121 -27.30 9.94 -40.64
C ALA A 121 -26.75 10.93 -39.60
N THR A 122 -27.58 11.88 -39.16
CA THR A 122 -27.35 12.59 -37.90
C THR A 122 -28.19 11.90 -36.85
N PHE A 123 -27.56 11.38 -35.80
CA PHE A 123 -28.27 10.62 -34.78
C PHE A 123 -29.01 11.52 -33.80
N ALA A 124 -30.25 11.14 -33.50
CA ALA A 124 -31.14 11.89 -32.61
C ALA A 124 -31.70 11.01 -31.49
N ALA A 125 -31.80 11.60 -30.29
CA ALA A 125 -32.27 10.89 -29.09
C ALA A 125 -33.73 10.43 -29.23
N ASP A 126 -34.58 11.22 -29.91
CA ASP A 126 -35.99 10.89 -30.17
C ASP A 126 -36.18 9.72 -31.15
N LYS A 127 -35.11 9.33 -31.85
CA LYS A 127 -35.05 8.12 -32.69
C LYS A 127 -34.35 6.95 -32.01
N HIS A 128 -34.01 7.10 -30.73
CA HIS A 128 -33.31 6.10 -29.92
C HIS A 128 -32.01 5.58 -30.55
N GLN A 129 -31.30 6.48 -31.25
CA GLN A 129 -30.02 6.23 -31.89
C GLN A 129 -28.87 6.60 -30.93
N PRO A 130 -27.66 6.05 -31.10
CA PRO A 130 -26.50 6.40 -30.27
C PRO A 130 -25.99 7.81 -30.60
N VAL A 131 -26.56 8.84 -29.96
CA VAL A 131 -26.19 10.25 -30.17
C VAL A 131 -24.70 10.46 -29.91
N GLY A 132 -24.00 11.10 -30.85
CA GLY A 132 -22.54 11.33 -30.78
C GLY A 132 -21.71 10.31 -31.55
N ALA A 133 -22.29 9.18 -31.98
CA ALA A 133 -21.65 8.25 -32.90
C ALA A 133 -21.66 8.78 -34.34
N ILE A 134 -20.75 8.27 -35.18
CA ILE A 134 -20.74 8.56 -36.62
C ILE A 134 -21.93 7.86 -37.29
N GLY A 135 -22.68 8.57 -38.13
CA GLY A 135 -23.86 8.05 -38.82
C GLY A 135 -23.60 7.27 -40.11
N THR A 136 -22.41 6.71 -40.26
CA THR A 136 -22.05 5.74 -41.30
C THR A 136 -21.54 4.49 -40.62
N GLY A 137 -22.12 3.33 -40.95
CA GLY A 137 -21.79 2.09 -40.24
C GLY A 137 -22.82 0.98 -40.45
N GLU A 138 -22.74 -0.04 -39.62
CA GLU A 138 -23.63 -1.21 -39.66
C GLU A 138 -24.27 -1.45 -38.30
N LEU A 139 -25.58 -1.58 -38.27
CA LEU A 139 -26.33 -1.99 -37.08
C LEU A 139 -26.69 -3.47 -37.21
N VAL A 140 -26.15 -4.30 -36.32
CA VAL A 140 -26.52 -5.70 -36.17
C VAL A 140 -27.61 -5.81 -35.11
N VAL A 141 -28.71 -6.45 -35.45
CA VAL A 141 -29.81 -6.77 -34.54
C VAL A 141 -29.90 -8.28 -34.40
N LEU A 142 -29.96 -8.76 -33.17
CA LEU A 142 -30.07 -10.18 -32.83
C LEU A 142 -31.24 -10.36 -31.87
N LYS A 143 -32.34 -10.92 -32.36
CA LYS A 143 -33.46 -11.37 -31.53
C LYS A 143 -33.19 -12.78 -31.03
N ASN A 144 -33.18 -12.95 -29.71
CA ASN A 144 -32.98 -14.23 -29.02
C ASN A 144 -34.23 -14.58 -28.20
N GLY A 145 -35.05 -15.48 -28.74
CA GLY A 145 -36.38 -15.75 -28.19
C GLY A 145 -37.31 -14.54 -28.35
N ASP A 146 -38.35 -14.45 -27.51
CA ASP A 146 -39.33 -13.35 -27.56
C ASP A 146 -38.98 -12.16 -26.66
N ASP A 147 -38.16 -12.38 -25.63
CA ASP A 147 -37.94 -11.40 -24.55
C ASP A 147 -36.65 -10.59 -24.68
N THR A 148 -35.72 -11.00 -25.55
CA THR A 148 -34.39 -10.37 -25.64
C THR A 148 -34.01 -9.99 -27.06
N ILE A 149 -33.65 -8.72 -27.25
CA ILE A 149 -33.11 -8.21 -28.52
C ILE A 149 -31.82 -7.46 -28.23
N ALA A 150 -30.72 -7.86 -28.87
CA ALA A 150 -29.46 -7.13 -28.82
C ALA A 150 -29.30 -6.27 -30.08
N GLN A 151 -28.87 -5.03 -29.89
CA GLN A 151 -28.47 -4.13 -30.97
C GLN A 151 -27.01 -3.76 -30.79
N VAL A 152 -26.22 -3.92 -31.85
CA VAL A 152 -24.80 -3.54 -31.89
C VAL A 152 -24.55 -2.70 -33.14
N TYR A 153 -24.18 -1.44 -32.96
CA TYR A 153 -23.83 -0.53 -34.03
C TYR A 153 -22.32 -0.38 -34.16
N TYR A 154 -21.79 -0.74 -35.31
CA TYR A 154 -20.40 -0.56 -35.70
C TYR A 154 -20.26 0.70 -36.55
N ALA A 155 -19.73 1.76 -35.95
CA ALA A 155 -19.45 3.00 -36.66
C ALA A 155 -18.26 2.84 -37.61
N ASN A 156 -18.47 3.16 -38.88
CA ASN A 156 -17.45 3.19 -39.92
C ASN A 156 -16.87 4.60 -40.04
N SER A 157 -15.60 4.73 -39.67
CA SER A 157 -14.83 5.98 -39.75
C SER A 157 -13.35 5.68 -39.95
N VAL A 158 -12.64 6.60 -40.60
CA VAL A 158 -11.17 6.59 -40.68
C VAL A 158 -10.51 7.24 -39.46
N ALA A 159 -11.29 7.96 -38.63
CA ALA A 159 -10.81 8.55 -37.39
C ALA A 159 -10.94 7.54 -36.25
N TYR A 160 -9.82 7.28 -35.57
CA TYR A 160 -9.69 6.21 -34.57
C TYR A 160 -10.66 6.37 -33.37
N ASP A 161 -10.90 7.60 -32.94
CA ASP A 161 -11.82 7.95 -31.84
C ASP A 161 -13.30 7.87 -32.23
N LYS A 162 -13.57 7.64 -33.52
CA LYS A 162 -14.91 7.62 -34.11
C LYS A 162 -15.29 6.27 -34.69
N ALA A 163 -14.31 5.38 -34.90
CA ALA A 163 -14.51 3.99 -35.29
C ALA A 163 -14.68 3.14 -34.01
N GLY A 164 -15.90 2.75 -33.69
CA GLY A 164 -16.17 2.00 -32.46
C GLY A 164 -17.52 1.29 -32.47
N ALA A 165 -17.75 0.48 -31.44
CA ALA A 165 -18.95 -0.33 -31.29
C ALA A 165 -19.83 0.21 -30.16
N TYR A 166 -21.08 0.47 -30.48
CA TYR A 166 -22.11 0.87 -29.53
C TYR A 166 -23.07 -0.31 -29.37
N HIS A 167 -23.50 -0.62 -28.16
CA HIS A 167 -24.47 -1.70 -27.96
C HIS A 167 -25.53 -1.33 -26.94
N ARG A 168 -26.68 -1.98 -27.05
CA ARG A 168 -27.76 -1.96 -26.08
C ARG A 168 -28.60 -3.23 -26.17
N ILE A 169 -29.42 -3.47 -25.17
CA ILE A 169 -30.26 -4.67 -25.09
C ILE A 169 -31.69 -4.26 -24.74
N ASN A 170 -32.68 -4.86 -25.41
CA ASN A 170 -34.05 -4.89 -24.96
C ASN A 170 -34.27 -6.14 -24.10
N ILE A 171 -34.79 -5.96 -22.89
CA ILE A 171 -35.11 -7.05 -21.96
C ILE A 171 -36.57 -6.89 -21.54
N GLY A 172 -37.43 -7.85 -21.88
CA GLY A 172 -38.84 -7.83 -21.51
C GLY A 172 -39.58 -6.58 -21.99
N GLY A 173 -39.23 -6.07 -23.18
CA GLY A 173 -39.83 -4.87 -23.78
C GLY A 173 -39.14 -3.56 -23.43
N THR A 174 -38.23 -3.52 -22.47
CA THR A 174 -37.52 -2.28 -22.05
C THR A 174 -36.11 -2.23 -22.63
N TRP A 175 -35.76 -1.12 -23.30
CA TRP A 175 -34.41 -0.88 -23.84
C TRP A 175 -33.47 -0.30 -22.78
N THR A 176 -32.24 -0.81 -22.72
CA THR A 176 -31.13 -0.14 -22.02
C THR A 176 -30.62 1.06 -22.83
N ASP A 177 -29.89 1.94 -22.16
CA ASP A 177 -29.12 3.00 -22.82
C ASP A 177 -28.04 2.41 -23.74
N TRP A 178 -27.62 3.21 -24.72
CA TRP A 178 -26.48 2.89 -25.58
C TRP A 178 -25.17 2.97 -24.80
N VAL A 179 -24.41 1.88 -24.82
CA VAL A 179 -23.08 1.79 -24.21
C VAL A 179 -22.03 1.76 -25.31
N TYR A 180 -21.06 2.67 -25.21
CA TYR A 180 -19.89 2.70 -26.08
C TYR A 180 -18.81 1.76 -25.56
N ASN A 181 -18.44 0.74 -26.33
CA ASN A 181 -17.31 -0.13 -26.01
C ASN A 181 -16.01 0.49 -26.54
N ILE A 182 -15.12 0.91 -25.63
CA ILE A 182 -13.77 1.37 -25.96
C ILE A 182 -12.93 0.17 -26.44
N THR A 183 -12.84 0.05 -27.77
CA THR A 183 -11.83 -0.60 -28.64
C THR A 183 -10.69 -1.43 -28.02
N ASN A 184 -10.54 -2.67 -28.51
CA ASN A 184 -9.35 -3.44 -28.98
C ASN A 184 -7.87 -3.05 -28.68
N LYS A 185 -7.54 -2.17 -27.74
CA LYS A 185 -6.21 -2.07 -27.11
C LYS A 185 -6.37 -1.33 -25.80
N GLY A 186 -5.65 -1.76 -24.76
CA GLY A 186 -5.64 -1.11 -23.44
C GLY A 186 -5.72 0.41 -23.55
N GLY A 187 -6.85 0.95 -23.09
CA GLY A 187 -7.14 2.37 -23.04
C GLY A 187 -7.06 2.88 -21.61
N SER A 188 -6.87 4.19 -21.46
CA SER A 188 -6.98 4.86 -20.16
C SER A 188 -8.45 5.14 -19.85
N VAL A 189 -8.89 4.77 -18.65
CA VAL A 189 -10.16 5.27 -18.10
C VAL A 189 -9.90 6.69 -17.59
N THR A 190 -10.68 7.66 -18.07
CA THR A 190 -10.65 9.04 -17.54
C THR A 190 -11.99 9.29 -16.85
N GLY A 191 -11.97 9.56 -15.53
CA GLY A 191 -13.17 9.75 -14.72
C GLY A 191 -13.28 8.77 -13.55
N ASN A 192 -14.48 8.66 -12.97
CA ASN A 192 -14.75 7.75 -11.86
C ASN A 192 -14.77 6.29 -12.33
N PHE A 193 -14.16 5.41 -11.52
CA PHE A 193 -14.19 3.97 -11.73
C PHE A 193 -14.75 3.29 -10.48
N ASP A 194 -16.07 3.09 -10.46
CA ASP A 194 -16.79 2.48 -9.34
C ASP A 194 -16.82 0.95 -9.49
N ILE A 195 -16.31 0.22 -8.49
CA ILE A 195 -16.27 -1.25 -8.47
C ILE A 195 -17.01 -1.76 -7.24
N ASN A 196 -18.14 -2.44 -7.43
CA ASN A 196 -18.90 -3.08 -6.35
C ASN A 196 -18.36 -4.47 -5.99
N GLY A 197 -17.04 -4.61 -5.90
CA GLY A 197 -16.34 -5.89 -5.73
C GLY A 197 -14.85 -5.76 -5.45
N LYS A 198 -14.12 -6.87 -5.53
CA LYS A 198 -12.66 -6.90 -5.28
C LYS A 198 -11.89 -6.51 -6.54
N LEU A 199 -11.12 -5.43 -6.47
CA LEU A 199 -10.06 -5.13 -7.44
C LEU A 199 -8.79 -5.92 -7.09
N THR A 200 -8.25 -6.68 -8.05
CA THR A 200 -6.94 -7.33 -7.92
C THR A 200 -6.05 -6.82 -9.04
N VAL A 201 -4.87 -6.30 -8.70
CA VAL A 201 -3.88 -5.75 -9.64
C VAL A 201 -2.49 -6.27 -9.28
N ASP A 202 -1.66 -6.56 -10.28
CA ASP A 202 -0.29 -7.05 -10.05
C ASP A 202 0.66 -5.94 -9.59
N SER A 203 0.43 -4.72 -10.07
CA SER A 203 1.18 -3.52 -9.68
C SER A 203 0.32 -2.27 -9.79
N LEU A 204 0.63 -1.27 -8.96
CA LEU A 204 -0.04 0.02 -8.91
C LEU A 204 1.01 1.13 -8.87
N ASP A 205 1.03 1.99 -9.89
CA ASP A 205 1.87 3.20 -9.94
C ASP A 205 1.01 4.41 -9.54
N ILE A 206 1.19 4.91 -8.31
CA ILE A 206 0.49 6.08 -7.81
C ILE A 206 1.45 7.26 -7.77
N LYS A 207 1.24 8.24 -8.64
CA LYS A 207 2.02 9.48 -8.63
C LYS A 207 1.46 10.54 -7.69
N ASN A 208 0.14 10.68 -7.59
CA ASN A 208 -0.53 11.73 -6.80
C ASN A 208 -1.88 11.23 -6.25
N ASN A 209 -2.30 11.76 -5.09
CA ASN A 209 -3.68 11.65 -4.56
C ASN A 209 -4.17 10.25 -4.12
N PHE A 210 -3.31 9.40 -3.58
CA PHE A 210 -3.79 8.20 -2.88
C PHE A 210 -4.43 8.58 -1.54
N THR A 211 -5.75 8.41 -1.43
CA THR A 211 -6.51 8.66 -0.20
C THR A 211 -7.08 7.34 0.32
N VAL A 212 -6.93 7.07 1.62
CA VAL A 212 -7.61 5.94 2.28
C VAL A 212 -8.87 6.47 2.96
N ALA A 213 -10.02 5.83 2.71
CA ALA A 213 -11.31 6.17 3.32
C ALA A 213 -11.76 7.64 3.11
N GLY A 214 -11.41 8.26 1.97
CA GLY A 214 -11.80 9.63 1.65
C GLY A 214 -11.08 10.71 2.46
N GLY A 215 -9.99 10.37 3.16
CA GLY A 215 -9.14 11.32 3.86
C GLY A 215 -8.23 12.15 2.93
N THR A 216 -7.31 12.89 3.52
CA THR A 216 -6.28 13.66 2.80
C THR A 216 -5.32 12.72 2.03
N PRO A 217 -4.75 13.15 0.89
CA PRO A 217 -3.74 12.38 0.18
C PRO A 217 -2.54 11.99 1.04
N VAL A 218 -2.12 10.73 0.94
CA VAL A 218 -0.87 10.24 1.53
C VAL A 218 0.30 10.79 0.72
N THR A 219 1.21 11.51 1.39
CA THR A 219 2.41 12.10 0.77
C THR A 219 3.66 11.23 1.01
N GLY A 220 4.76 11.52 0.29
CA GLY A 220 6.06 10.91 0.56
C GLY A 220 6.55 11.15 2.00
N ASP A 221 6.30 12.35 2.53
CA ASP A 221 6.62 12.70 3.92
C ASP A 221 5.82 11.87 4.92
N ASP A 222 4.57 11.52 4.62
CA ASP A 222 3.76 10.68 5.50
C ASP A 222 4.26 9.23 5.52
N LEU A 223 4.72 8.71 4.39
CA LEU A 223 5.37 7.40 4.32
C LEU A 223 6.71 7.39 5.06
N GLN A 224 7.50 8.47 4.93
CA GLN A 224 8.75 8.62 5.67
C GLN A 224 8.50 8.69 7.19
N LYS A 225 7.49 9.44 7.64
CA LYS A 225 7.10 9.47 9.07
C LYS A 225 6.74 8.09 9.60
N VAL A 226 6.00 7.28 8.83
CA VAL A 226 5.66 5.91 9.23
C VAL A 226 6.92 5.03 9.29
N GLN A 227 7.83 5.16 8.34
CA GLN A 227 9.11 4.46 8.38
C GLN A 227 9.95 4.87 9.60
N ASP A 228 10.06 6.17 9.88
CA ASP A 228 10.82 6.70 11.01
C ASP A 228 10.25 6.22 12.35
N GLN A 229 8.92 6.16 12.47
CA GLN A 229 8.22 5.58 13.63
C GLN A 229 8.51 4.09 13.83
N ILE A 230 8.91 3.36 12.78
CA ILE A 230 9.19 1.92 12.84
C ILE A 230 10.68 1.63 13.05
N ILE A 231 11.58 2.43 12.46
CA ILE A 231 13.03 2.12 12.38
C ILE A 231 13.79 2.63 13.61
N ALA A 232 13.46 3.81 14.15
CA ALA A 232 14.12 4.39 15.31
C ALA A 232 13.11 5.19 16.16
N PRO A 233 12.15 4.51 16.81
CA PRO A 233 11.09 5.19 17.52
C PRO A 233 11.65 6.10 18.62
N ASN A 234 11.01 7.24 18.83
CA ASN A 234 11.33 8.20 19.88
C ASN A 234 10.09 8.45 20.76
N GLN A 235 10.27 8.44 22.08
CA GLN A 235 9.24 8.82 23.03
C GLN A 235 9.46 10.26 23.51
N LEU A 236 8.53 11.14 23.17
CA LEU A 236 8.48 12.51 23.69
C LEU A 236 7.62 12.56 24.96
N ILE A 237 8.15 13.16 26.03
CA ILE A 237 7.46 13.34 27.32
C ILE A 237 7.60 14.80 27.75
N TYR A 238 6.49 15.52 27.83
CA TYR A 238 6.43 16.91 28.28
C TYR A 238 5.88 16.98 29.71
N ILE A 239 6.58 17.74 30.57
CA ILE A 239 6.23 17.94 31.97
C ILE A 239 6.07 19.44 32.22
N SER A 240 4.92 19.85 32.75
CA SER A 240 4.62 21.24 33.08
C SER A 240 3.86 21.32 34.40
N PRO A 241 4.15 22.30 35.30
CA PRO A 241 3.35 22.48 36.52
C PRO A 241 1.86 22.76 36.27
N ASN A 242 1.51 23.22 35.06
CA ASN A 242 0.14 23.44 34.61
C ASN A 242 -0.49 22.22 33.91
N GLY A 243 0.26 21.12 33.80
CA GLY A 243 -0.21 19.85 33.24
C GLY A 243 -1.12 19.10 34.19
N SER A 244 -1.41 17.84 33.84
CA SER A 244 -2.28 16.95 34.62
C SER A 244 -1.74 15.52 34.63
N ASP A 245 -1.64 14.91 35.79
CA ASP A 245 -1.28 13.48 35.89
C ASP A 245 -2.51 12.57 35.68
N GLU A 246 -3.73 13.11 35.83
CA GLU A 246 -4.97 12.36 35.61
C GLU A 246 -5.40 12.35 34.14
N THR A 247 -5.21 13.48 33.45
CA THR A 247 -5.73 13.70 32.08
C THR A 247 -4.65 14.07 31.06
N GLY A 248 -3.41 14.28 31.49
CA GLY A 248 -2.27 14.47 30.59
C GLY A 248 -1.90 13.17 29.89
N ASP A 249 -1.41 13.29 28.65
CA ASP A 249 -0.91 12.16 27.85
C ASP A 249 0.60 12.26 27.58
N GLY A 250 1.26 13.29 28.12
CA GLY A 250 2.68 13.52 27.96
C GLY A 250 3.04 14.26 26.66
N SER A 251 2.06 14.63 25.83
CA SER A 251 2.28 15.52 24.69
C SER A 251 2.46 16.97 25.12
N SER A 252 2.99 17.81 24.22
CA SER A 252 3.12 19.26 24.48
C SER A 252 1.78 19.98 24.68
N GLY A 253 0.68 19.44 24.13
CA GLY A 253 -0.68 19.98 24.32
C GLY A 253 -1.34 19.52 25.62
N LYS A 254 -0.94 18.36 26.15
CA LYS A 254 -1.47 17.78 27.39
C LYS A 254 -0.33 17.18 28.24
N PRO A 255 0.58 18.03 28.75
CA PRO A 255 1.75 17.57 29.49
C PRO A 255 1.35 16.91 30.81
N TYR A 256 2.22 16.04 31.33
CA TYR A 256 2.12 15.55 32.70
C TYR A 256 2.43 16.68 33.68
N LYS A 257 1.85 16.59 34.89
CA LYS A 257 2.05 17.59 35.94
C LYS A 257 3.35 17.37 36.70
N THR A 258 3.63 16.13 37.08
CA THR A 258 4.77 15.78 37.91
C THR A 258 5.78 14.91 37.16
N ALA A 259 7.07 15.10 37.47
CA ALA A 259 8.13 14.30 36.87
C ALA A 259 8.06 12.84 37.32
N ASP A 260 7.77 12.58 38.61
CA ASP A 260 7.59 11.23 39.12
C ASP A 260 6.52 10.45 38.37
N TYR A 261 5.35 11.07 38.10
CA TYR A 261 4.31 10.41 37.31
C TYR A 261 4.78 10.15 35.88
N ALA A 262 5.42 11.13 35.24
CA ALA A 262 5.94 11.02 33.88
C ALA A 262 6.97 9.89 33.73
N ILE A 263 7.83 9.68 34.74
CA ILE A 263 8.80 8.57 34.75
C ILE A 263 8.10 7.21 34.72
N THR A 264 6.94 7.05 35.38
CA THR A 264 6.18 5.79 35.32
C THR A 264 5.65 5.48 33.92
N LYS A 265 5.65 6.45 33.01
CA LYS A 265 5.15 6.34 31.62
C LYS A 265 6.26 6.11 30.60
N ILE A 266 7.51 6.04 31.02
CA ILE A 266 8.64 5.73 30.13
C ILE A 266 8.44 4.33 29.53
N ASN A 267 8.43 4.26 28.20
CA ASN A 267 8.41 3.03 27.45
C ASN A 267 9.84 2.53 27.28
N LYS A 268 10.19 1.52 28.08
CA LYS A 268 11.54 0.95 28.14
C LYS A 268 11.96 0.16 26.88
N GLN A 269 11.08 0.03 25.88
CA GLN A 269 11.34 -0.64 24.61
C GLN A 269 11.74 0.32 23.47
N ILE A 270 11.71 1.64 23.72
CA ILE A 270 12.00 2.65 22.70
C ILE A 270 13.43 3.16 22.85
N PRO A 271 14.26 3.20 21.78
CA PRO A 271 15.68 3.49 21.90
C PRO A 271 15.99 4.93 22.34
N THR A 272 15.12 5.89 22.07
CA THR A 272 15.31 7.29 22.46
C THR A 272 14.14 7.79 23.28
N ILE A 273 14.45 8.43 24.42
CA ILE A 273 13.49 9.08 25.30
C ILE A 273 13.89 10.54 25.43
N ASP A 274 12.94 11.43 25.16
CA ASP A 274 13.09 12.89 25.28
C ASP A 274 12.14 13.44 26.34
N ILE A 275 12.70 13.93 27.44
CA ILE A 275 11.97 14.56 28.54
C ILE A 275 12.15 16.08 28.48
N TYR A 276 11.04 16.80 28.40
CA TYR A 276 10.97 18.25 28.30
C TYR A 276 10.38 18.85 29.57
N LEU A 277 11.15 19.69 30.26
CA LEU A 277 10.74 20.37 31.50
C LEU A 277 10.33 21.81 31.22
N ASP A 278 9.07 22.15 31.46
CA ASP A 278 8.50 23.47 31.16
C ASP A 278 9.16 24.62 31.93
N CYS A 279 9.91 25.47 31.22
CA CYS A 279 10.44 26.73 31.74
C CYS A 279 10.04 27.93 30.86
N ARG A 280 9.03 27.75 30.01
CA ARG A 280 8.51 28.77 29.11
C ARG A 280 7.95 29.96 29.89
N GLY A 281 8.00 31.14 29.27
CA GLY A 281 7.57 32.38 29.92
C GLY A 281 8.43 32.82 31.12
N LYS A 282 9.73 32.46 31.15
CA LYS A 282 10.70 32.85 32.20
C LYS A 282 10.36 32.43 33.63
N LYS A 283 9.57 31.36 33.77
CA LYS A 283 9.23 30.83 35.10
C LYS A 283 10.33 29.87 35.54
N SER A 284 10.93 30.16 36.69
CA SER A 284 11.85 29.28 37.42
C SER A 284 11.09 28.10 38.04
N ASN A 285 10.39 27.32 37.21
CA ASN A 285 9.63 26.16 37.65
C ASN A 285 10.59 25.11 38.23
N GLU A 286 10.20 24.54 39.36
CA GLU A 286 10.92 23.49 40.05
C GLU A 286 10.27 22.14 39.78
N PHE A 287 11.08 21.18 39.38
CA PHE A 287 10.67 19.81 39.09
C PHE A 287 11.36 18.89 40.07
N ASN A 288 10.61 18.35 41.03
CA ASN A 288 11.10 17.30 41.91
C ASN A 288 11.02 15.97 41.16
N MET A 289 12.13 15.24 41.12
CA MET A 289 12.28 14.04 40.32
C MET A 289 13.03 12.96 41.11
N LYS A 290 12.39 11.81 41.29
CA LYS A 290 13.06 10.58 41.72
C LYS A 290 13.89 9.98 40.58
N VAL A 291 14.80 9.08 40.92
CA VAL A 291 15.67 8.44 39.95
C VAL A 291 14.92 7.79 38.79
N ILE A 292 15.40 8.02 37.58
CA ILE A 292 15.01 7.30 36.37
C ILE A 292 15.81 5.99 36.34
N ASP A 293 15.17 4.92 36.81
CA ASP A 293 15.80 3.61 36.89
C ASP A 293 15.58 2.77 35.62
N LEU A 294 16.60 2.79 34.76
CA LEU A 294 16.71 2.05 33.49
C LEU A 294 17.65 0.84 33.63
N PHE A 295 17.78 0.29 34.83
CA PHE A 295 18.49 -0.96 35.06
C PHE A 295 18.05 -2.04 34.06
N ARG A 296 19.03 -2.62 33.36
CA ARG A 296 18.86 -3.67 32.33
C ARG A 296 18.00 -3.31 31.12
N GLN A 297 17.74 -2.05 30.85
CA GLN A 297 16.98 -1.66 29.66
C GLN A 297 17.92 -1.54 28.45
N THR A 298 18.22 -2.68 27.81
CA THR A 298 19.17 -2.78 26.70
C THR A 298 18.72 -2.08 25.42
N GLN A 299 17.41 -1.87 25.26
CA GLN A 299 16.83 -1.17 24.12
C GLN A 299 17.10 0.33 24.16
N ILE A 300 17.18 0.93 25.36
CA ILE A 300 17.45 2.36 25.50
C ILE A 300 18.88 2.65 25.07
N LYS A 301 19.05 3.60 24.15
CA LYS A 301 20.33 4.11 23.66
C LYS A 301 20.55 5.56 24.05
N GLN A 302 19.48 6.35 24.18
CA GLN A 302 19.60 7.75 24.51
C GLN A 302 18.46 8.22 25.43
N LEU A 303 18.83 8.90 26.51
CA LEU A 303 17.92 9.62 27.39
C LEU A 303 18.29 11.11 27.38
N ASN A 304 17.36 11.94 26.92
CA ASN A 304 17.51 13.38 26.87
C ASN A 304 16.63 14.01 27.96
N ILE A 305 17.20 14.92 28.76
CA ILE A 305 16.44 15.78 29.69
C ILE A 305 16.74 17.23 29.34
N ARG A 306 15.72 17.95 28.88
CA ARG A 306 15.90 19.27 28.25
C ARG A 306 14.94 20.28 28.82
N ALA A 307 15.41 21.52 28.91
CA ALA A 307 14.52 22.65 29.12
C ALA A 307 13.55 22.76 27.94
N TRP A 308 12.26 22.86 28.25
CA TRP A 308 11.24 23.23 27.28
C TRP A 308 11.14 24.74 27.27
N VAL A 309 11.55 25.35 26.16
CA VAL A 309 11.64 26.81 25.97
C VAL A 309 10.74 27.26 24.82
N ASP A 310 10.38 28.54 24.81
CA ASP A 310 9.72 29.16 23.67
C ASP A 310 10.77 29.44 22.60
N ASN A 311 10.37 29.36 21.33
CA ASN A 311 11.23 29.77 20.22
C ASN A 311 11.68 31.22 20.48
N GLN A 312 13.00 31.44 20.60
CA GLN A 312 13.71 32.71 20.85
C GLN A 312 14.25 32.95 22.29
N ASP A 313 13.94 32.13 23.30
CA ASP A 313 14.53 32.32 24.64
C ASP A 313 15.80 31.48 24.87
N ASN A 314 16.96 32.16 24.78
CA ASN A 314 18.28 31.57 25.01
C ASN A 314 18.79 31.68 26.46
N ASN A 315 17.99 32.25 27.39
CA ASN A 315 18.39 32.45 28.79
C ASN A 315 17.50 31.77 29.83
N THR A 316 16.49 30.98 29.43
CA THR A 316 15.69 30.16 30.35
C THR A 316 16.31 28.78 30.60
N PHE A 317 16.17 28.32 31.84
CA PHE A 317 16.66 27.03 32.34
C PHE A 317 15.56 26.40 33.21
N ALA A 318 15.43 25.08 33.16
CA ALA A 318 14.53 24.36 34.07
C ALA A 318 15.26 24.01 35.37
N ASN A 319 14.61 24.17 36.53
CA ASN A 319 15.18 23.80 37.82
C ASN A 319 14.76 22.38 38.19
N LEU A 320 15.72 21.47 38.20
CA LEU A 320 15.53 20.06 38.53
C LEU A 320 16.06 19.79 39.94
N ILE A 321 15.16 19.36 40.82
CA ILE A 321 15.45 18.98 42.20
C ILE A 321 15.45 17.46 42.26
N VAL A 322 16.61 16.88 42.57
CA VAL A 322 16.82 15.43 42.55
C VAL A 322 16.50 14.88 43.93
N ASP A 323 15.42 14.12 44.03
CA ASP A 323 14.94 13.58 45.29
C ASP A 323 15.68 12.31 45.71
N TYR A 324 15.74 12.10 47.02
CA TYR A 324 16.30 10.88 47.59
C TYR A 324 15.45 9.67 47.19
N GLY A 325 16.10 8.65 46.66
CA GLY A 325 15.43 7.45 46.18
C GLY A 325 16.37 6.24 46.13
N LYS A 326 16.00 5.25 45.32
CA LYS A 326 16.75 4.02 45.15
C LYS A 326 16.84 3.63 43.67
N ALA A 327 18.01 3.21 43.21
CA ALA A 327 18.23 2.70 41.85
C ALA A 327 18.81 1.29 41.91
N GLN A 328 18.23 0.34 41.17
CA GLN A 328 18.63 -1.06 41.22
C GLN A 328 20.04 -1.26 40.63
N CYS A 329 20.86 -2.06 41.30
CA CYS A 329 22.24 -2.32 40.86
C CYS A 329 22.58 -3.81 40.75
N THR A 330 21.77 -4.70 41.33
CA THR A 330 21.92 -6.16 41.19
C THR A 330 20.61 -6.80 40.75
N ASP A 331 20.71 -8.03 40.24
CA ASP A 331 19.54 -8.87 40.02
C ASP A 331 18.93 -9.37 41.32
N ASP A 332 17.76 -9.99 41.17
CA ASP A 332 17.22 -10.87 42.18
C ASP A 332 17.94 -12.22 42.14
N TRP A 333 18.83 -12.42 43.13
CA TRP A 333 19.47 -13.70 43.43
C TRP A 333 18.99 -14.24 44.77
N SER A 334 17.73 -13.96 45.16
CA SER A 334 17.15 -14.44 46.41
C SER A 334 17.19 -15.97 46.53
N SER A 335 17.19 -16.70 45.42
CA SER A 335 17.36 -18.17 45.37
C SER A 335 18.72 -18.66 45.87
N THR A 336 19.75 -17.82 45.86
CA THR A 336 21.08 -18.10 46.45
C THR A 336 21.32 -17.35 47.76
N GLY A 337 20.27 -16.74 48.33
CA GLY A 337 20.33 -15.97 49.57
C GLY A 337 20.83 -14.54 49.40
N ASP A 338 20.94 -14.05 48.16
CA ASP A 338 21.44 -12.70 47.88
C ASP A 338 20.35 -11.77 47.30
N PRO A 339 19.76 -10.86 48.10
CA PRO A 339 18.63 -10.06 47.66
C PRO A 339 19.03 -8.97 46.64
N VAL A 340 18.03 -8.46 45.91
CA VAL A 340 18.18 -7.26 45.07
C VAL A 340 18.73 -6.10 45.89
N ARG A 341 19.78 -5.46 45.39
CA ARG A 341 20.39 -4.28 45.99
C ARG A 341 20.13 -3.04 45.16
N TYR A 342 20.16 -1.92 45.86
CA TYR A 342 19.96 -0.60 45.30
C TYR A 342 21.07 0.34 45.76
N PHE A 343 21.42 1.29 44.90
CA PHE A 343 22.06 2.53 45.30
C PHE A 343 21.00 3.41 45.95
N TRP A 344 21.23 3.85 47.19
CA TRP A 344 20.29 4.69 47.95
C TRP A 344 20.84 6.10 48.09
N GLY A 345 20.17 7.11 47.55
CA GLY A 345 20.64 8.48 47.52
C GLY A 345 19.82 9.38 46.61
N ASN A 346 20.19 10.66 46.52
CA ASN A 346 19.68 11.58 45.51
C ASN A 346 20.33 11.28 44.14
N LEU A 347 19.74 10.33 43.42
CA LEU A 347 20.21 9.85 42.11
C LEU A 347 19.24 10.32 41.02
N LEU A 348 19.74 10.66 39.83
CA LEU A 348 18.89 11.13 38.74
C LEU A 348 18.70 10.08 37.64
N VAL A 349 19.76 9.41 37.19
CA VAL A 349 19.65 8.37 36.16
C VAL A 349 20.50 7.16 36.51
N ASN A 350 19.94 5.97 36.29
CA ASN A 350 20.67 4.71 36.34
C ASN A 350 20.45 3.90 35.06
N THR A 351 21.50 3.67 34.27
CA THR A 351 21.44 2.82 33.06
C THR A 351 22.25 1.53 33.20
N THR A 352 22.51 1.09 34.44
CA THR A 352 23.36 -0.08 34.70
C THR A 352 22.83 -1.34 34.01
N THR A 353 23.70 -2.02 33.27
CA THR A 353 23.41 -3.31 32.61
C THR A 353 24.56 -4.30 32.78
N PHE A 354 24.28 -5.61 32.67
CA PHE A 354 25.32 -6.64 32.72
C PHE A 354 25.57 -7.20 31.32
N GLY A 355 26.84 -7.29 30.93
CA GLY A 355 27.25 -7.69 29.59
C GLY A 355 27.28 -6.49 28.63
N GLN A 356 28.44 -6.34 27.97
CA GLN A 356 28.81 -5.43 26.87
C GLN A 356 28.04 -4.10 26.74
N ASN A 357 28.76 -2.99 26.99
CA ASN A 357 28.56 -1.62 26.47
C ASN A 357 27.19 -1.37 25.80
N ASN A 358 26.16 -1.04 26.59
CA ASN A 358 24.89 -0.61 26.00
C ASN A 358 24.98 0.75 25.32
N ASN A 359 26.07 1.48 25.57
CA ASN A 359 26.40 2.79 25.02
C ASN A 359 25.24 3.76 25.22
N VAL A 360 24.73 3.80 26.46
CA VAL A 360 23.60 4.69 26.76
C VAL A 360 24.13 6.10 26.97
N THR A 361 23.70 7.00 26.10
CA THR A 361 23.99 8.43 26.19
C THR A 361 22.93 9.11 27.06
N VAL A 362 23.38 9.77 28.11
CA VAL A 362 22.55 10.68 28.90
C VAL A 362 22.90 12.10 28.51
N TYR A 363 21.94 12.81 27.94
CA TYR A 363 22.11 14.18 27.45
C TYR A 363 21.24 15.14 28.23
N LEU A 364 21.85 16.17 28.80
CA LEU A 364 21.17 17.25 29.50
C LEU A 364 21.39 18.58 28.80
N ASN A 365 20.32 19.34 28.62
CA ASN A 365 20.37 20.66 28.02
C ASN A 365 19.62 21.69 28.85
N ARG A 366 20.36 22.73 29.29
CA ARG A 366 19.83 23.92 29.95
C ARG A 366 19.05 23.63 31.24
N ILE A 367 19.59 22.72 32.06
CA ILE A 367 19.01 22.34 33.35
C ILE A 367 19.87 22.88 34.49
N ASN A 368 19.23 23.48 35.51
CA ASN A 368 19.84 23.75 36.81
C ASN A 368 19.54 22.56 37.73
N ILE A 369 20.57 21.91 38.25
CA ILE A 369 20.43 20.69 39.02
C ILE A 369 20.83 20.95 40.48
N THR A 370 19.93 20.63 41.39
CA THR A 370 20.16 20.67 42.84
C THR A 370 19.68 19.39 43.51
N LEU A 371 20.22 19.06 44.67
CA LEU A 371 19.69 17.96 45.48
C LEU A 371 18.46 18.42 46.28
N GLY A 372 17.44 17.58 46.34
CA GLY A 372 16.30 17.73 47.24
C GLY A 372 16.68 17.41 48.70
N ALA A 373 15.72 16.97 49.50
CA ALA A 373 15.99 16.58 50.88
C ALA A 373 17.01 15.44 50.95
N ARG A 374 18.09 15.64 51.71
CA ARG A 374 19.20 14.69 51.84
C ARG A 374 19.18 13.97 53.18
N LYS A 375 19.71 12.75 53.21
CA LYS A 375 19.94 12.01 54.46
C LYS A 375 21.25 12.41 55.16
N LYS A 376 22.24 12.95 54.41
CA LYS A 376 23.55 13.38 54.93
C LYS A 376 24.29 12.27 55.71
N SER A 377 24.20 11.04 55.21
CA SER A 377 24.84 9.88 55.80
C SER A 377 26.04 9.44 54.97
N ASP A 378 27.03 8.80 55.61
CA ASP A 378 28.16 8.18 54.92
C ASP A 378 27.77 6.94 54.12
N ASN A 379 26.57 6.40 54.35
CA ASN A 379 26.07 5.20 53.65
C ASN A 379 25.22 5.51 52.41
N GLU A 380 24.98 6.79 52.16
CA GLU A 380 24.34 7.29 50.94
C GLU A 380 25.23 7.07 49.71
N ALA A 381 24.62 6.69 48.59
CA ALA A 381 25.24 6.68 47.28
C ALA A 381 25.38 8.14 46.80
N LYS A 382 26.64 8.60 46.72
CA LYS A 382 26.99 10.00 46.43
C LYS A 382 27.38 10.19 44.97
N PHE A 383 26.48 9.91 44.04
CA PHE A 383 26.64 10.23 42.63
C PHE A 383 25.30 10.63 41.98
N LEU A 384 25.31 11.29 40.83
CA LEU A 384 24.07 11.73 40.17
C LEU A 384 23.65 10.83 39.00
N PHE A 385 24.60 10.44 38.14
CA PHE A 385 24.34 9.67 36.92
C PHE A 385 25.11 8.36 36.88
N VAL A 386 24.48 7.27 36.43
CA VAL A 386 25.16 6.07 35.93
C VAL A 386 24.86 5.89 34.45
N CYS A 387 25.87 6.03 33.59
CA CYS A 387 25.77 5.91 32.14
C CYS A 387 27.12 5.65 31.46
N ASP A 388 27.10 5.26 30.18
CA ASP A 388 28.30 5.07 29.36
C ASP A 388 28.84 6.40 28.84
N GLU A 389 27.94 7.30 28.42
CA GLU A 389 28.26 8.63 27.91
C GLU A 389 27.41 9.70 28.59
N LEU A 390 28.06 10.75 29.10
CA LEU A 390 27.40 11.90 29.72
C LEU A 390 27.66 13.18 28.93
N ILE A 391 26.61 13.77 28.38
CA ILE A 391 26.68 15.06 27.69
C ILE A 391 25.86 16.09 28.45
N MET A 392 26.46 17.23 28.75
CA MET A 392 25.79 18.34 29.43
C MET A 392 26.07 19.65 28.71
N GLU A 393 25.02 20.36 28.32
CA GLU A 393 25.12 21.63 27.59
C GLU A 393 24.31 22.72 28.29
N GLY A 394 24.97 23.82 28.66
CA GLY A 394 24.34 24.95 29.32
C GLY A 394 23.73 24.59 30.68
N CYS A 395 24.22 23.56 31.36
CA CYS A 395 23.68 23.15 32.66
C CYS A 395 24.42 23.82 33.82
N SER A 396 23.76 23.91 34.98
CA SER A 396 24.41 24.19 36.26
C SER A 396 24.15 23.07 37.25
N VAL A 397 25.11 22.80 38.14
CA VAL A 397 25.10 21.68 39.07
C VAL A 397 25.55 22.13 40.46
N ASN A 398 24.69 21.95 41.45
CA ASN A 398 25.00 22.14 42.86
C ASN A 398 24.54 20.90 43.65
N ILE A 399 25.46 19.96 43.82
CA ILE A 399 25.22 18.65 44.44
C ILE A 399 26.18 18.36 45.61
N ASP A 400 26.75 19.41 46.20
CA ASP A 400 27.57 19.35 47.43
C ASP A 400 28.72 18.31 47.37
N ASP A 401 28.68 17.26 48.19
CA ASP A 401 29.75 16.27 48.29
C ASP A 401 29.58 15.08 47.34
N TYR A 402 28.64 15.16 46.39
CA TYR A 402 28.38 14.13 45.41
C TYR A 402 29.40 14.13 44.27
N SER A 403 29.53 12.97 43.64
CA SER A 403 30.16 12.86 42.33
C SER A 403 29.14 13.14 41.23
N LEU A 404 29.54 13.73 40.12
CA LEU A 404 28.61 13.95 39.02
C LEU A 404 28.23 12.63 38.36
N TRP A 405 29.21 11.80 38.06
CA TRP A 405 29.05 10.63 37.20
C TRP A 405 29.68 9.39 37.83
N LYS A 406 29.03 8.25 37.66
CA LYS A 406 29.58 6.92 37.87
C LYS A 406 29.53 6.20 36.53
N PRO A 407 30.64 6.07 35.80
CA PRO A 407 30.65 5.31 34.57
C PRO A 407 30.23 3.86 34.81
N THR A 408 29.52 3.29 33.84
CA THR A 408 29.28 1.85 33.78
C THR A 408 30.61 1.08 33.63
N GLU A 409 30.60 -0.22 33.89
CA GLU A 409 31.78 -1.06 33.73
C GLU A 409 32.21 -1.15 32.25
N GLY A 410 33.52 -1.22 31.99
CA GLY A 410 34.10 -1.43 30.65
C GLY A 410 34.82 -0.23 30.04
N ASN A 411 35.16 -0.34 28.75
CA ASN A 411 35.92 0.67 28.01
C ASN A 411 35.01 1.62 27.22
N GLY A 412 35.58 2.74 26.73
CA GLY A 412 34.88 3.64 25.82
C GLY A 412 33.95 4.62 26.54
N LYS A 413 34.24 4.99 27.79
CA LYS A 413 33.36 5.89 28.56
C LYS A 413 33.70 7.34 28.22
N GLU A 414 32.68 8.15 27.99
CA GLU A 414 32.88 9.51 27.47
C GLU A 414 32.07 10.53 28.25
N ALA A 415 32.63 11.73 28.41
CA ALA A 415 31.90 12.87 28.94
C ALA A 415 32.24 14.16 28.20
N ASN A 416 31.21 14.90 27.80
CA ASN A 416 31.31 16.22 27.17
C ASN A 416 30.47 17.23 27.97
N ILE A 417 31.14 18.09 28.72
CA ILE A 417 30.50 18.94 29.72
C ILE A 417 30.79 20.42 29.44
N ASN A 418 29.73 21.14 29.08
CA ASN A 418 29.73 22.57 28.88
C ASN A 418 28.73 23.21 29.86
N PHE A 419 29.21 23.50 31.07
CA PHE A 419 28.40 24.19 32.07
C PHE A 419 28.04 25.62 31.65
N GLN A 420 27.02 26.19 32.28
CA GLN A 420 26.58 27.56 32.06
C GLN A 420 27.70 28.57 32.36
N LYS A 421 27.70 29.67 31.61
CA LYS A 421 28.56 30.82 31.86
C LYS A 421 28.16 31.53 33.17
N ASP A 422 29.16 31.93 33.95
CA ASP A 422 29.02 32.72 35.18
C ASP A 422 28.33 31.99 36.37
N THR A 423 28.19 30.67 36.32
CA THR A 423 27.66 29.86 37.43
C THR A 423 28.78 29.10 38.16
N THR A 424 28.77 29.10 39.49
CA THR A 424 29.65 28.26 40.31
C THR A 424 29.03 26.88 40.49
N ASN A 425 29.59 25.87 39.83
CA ASN A 425 29.18 24.47 40.03
C ASN A 425 29.84 23.90 41.28
N VAL A 426 29.08 23.17 42.10
CA VAL A 426 29.52 22.63 43.39
C VAL A 426 29.29 21.12 43.40
N PHE A 427 30.36 20.34 43.37
CA PHE A 427 30.37 18.89 43.51
C PHE A 427 31.78 18.42 43.88
N LYS A 428 31.92 17.24 44.49
CA LYS A 428 33.20 16.75 45.00
C LYS A 428 34.12 16.19 43.92
N TYR A 429 33.58 15.30 43.08
CA TYR A 429 34.34 14.60 42.04
C TYR A 429 33.57 14.52 40.73
N MET A 430 34.27 14.49 39.60
CA MET A 430 33.64 14.29 38.30
C MET A 430 33.12 12.85 38.15
N ALA A 431 34.00 11.88 38.38
CA ALA A 431 33.72 10.46 38.20
C ALA A 431 34.02 9.68 39.50
N ILE A 432 33.28 8.61 39.76
CA ILE A 432 33.51 7.72 40.92
C ILE A 432 33.49 6.23 40.54
N LYS A 433 34.43 5.47 41.14
CA LYS A 433 34.55 4.01 41.02
C LYS A 433 33.73 3.27 42.07
N ASP A 434 33.96 3.61 43.32
CA ASP A 434 33.45 2.89 44.48
C ASP A 434 32.20 3.55 45.01
N THR A 435 31.14 2.76 45.21
CA THR A 435 29.89 3.23 45.81
C THR A 435 29.34 2.18 46.77
N LYS A 436 28.39 2.58 47.60
CA LYS A 436 27.67 1.68 48.51
C LYS A 436 26.32 1.28 47.91
N SER A 437 25.93 0.03 48.15
CA SER A 437 24.59 -0.49 47.83
C SER A 437 24.05 -1.35 48.98
N ALA A 438 22.74 -1.44 49.09
CA ALA A 438 22.06 -2.24 50.12
C ALA A 438 20.67 -2.67 49.63
N SER A 439 20.13 -3.76 50.18
CA SER A 439 18.79 -4.24 49.83
C SER A 439 17.66 -3.42 50.44
N SER A 440 17.90 -2.82 51.60
CA SER A 440 17.04 -1.88 52.32
C SER A 440 17.76 -0.54 52.43
N ASP A 441 17.01 0.54 52.71
CA ASP A 441 17.60 1.86 52.90
C ASP A 441 18.56 1.84 54.10
N PRO A 442 19.88 1.96 53.89
CA PRO A 442 20.86 1.85 54.97
C PRO A 442 20.82 3.06 55.93
N ASN A 443 20.04 4.09 55.58
CA ASN A 443 19.88 5.33 56.34
C ASN A 443 18.57 5.38 57.13
N ILE A 444 17.70 4.37 57.00
CA ILE A 444 16.45 4.24 57.76
C ILE A 444 16.57 2.98 58.64
N GLY A 445 16.69 3.18 59.96
CA GLY A 445 16.76 2.07 60.93
C GLY A 445 18.16 1.52 61.21
N GLY A 446 19.22 2.05 60.56
CA GLY A 446 20.62 1.82 60.93
C GLY A 446 21.17 0.42 60.67
N ASP A 447 20.43 -0.45 59.97
CA ASP A 447 20.90 -1.79 59.66
C ASP A 447 21.93 -1.77 58.52
N ILE A 448 23.20 -1.72 58.91
CA ILE A 448 24.35 -1.74 58.00
C ILE A 448 24.79 -3.17 57.63
N THR A 449 24.14 -4.22 58.14
CA THR A 449 24.60 -5.60 57.96
C THR A 449 24.53 -6.08 56.51
N ASN A 450 23.67 -5.46 55.68
CA ASN A 450 23.55 -5.76 54.25
C ASN A 450 24.17 -4.68 53.34
N LEU A 451 24.96 -3.77 53.90
CA LEU A 451 25.71 -2.79 53.13
C LEU A 451 26.86 -3.47 52.38
N ARG A 452 26.98 -3.20 51.08
CA ARG A 452 28.05 -3.70 50.22
C ARG A 452 28.71 -2.56 49.47
N SER A 453 30.01 -2.70 49.24
CA SER A 453 30.74 -1.85 48.30
C SER A 453 30.59 -2.43 46.90
N ASP A 454 30.16 -1.60 45.95
CA ASP A 454 30.16 -1.88 44.52
C ASP A 454 31.31 -1.10 43.87
N SER A 455 32.26 -1.84 43.31
CA SER A 455 33.44 -1.30 42.62
C SER A 455 33.41 -1.77 41.17
N ARG A 456 33.40 -0.83 40.22
CA ARG A 456 33.33 -1.12 38.78
C ARG A 456 34.57 -0.60 38.08
N ASN A 457 35.23 -1.44 37.30
CA ASN A 457 36.38 -1.01 36.51
C ASN A 457 35.90 -0.40 35.19
N PHE A 458 36.39 0.80 34.87
CA PHE A 458 36.06 1.47 33.62
C PHE A 458 37.26 2.26 33.09
N THR A 459 37.26 2.51 31.80
CA THR A 459 38.25 3.34 31.11
C THR A 459 37.55 4.50 30.43
N ILE A 460 37.91 5.73 30.80
CA ILE A 460 37.42 6.95 30.16
C ILE A 460 38.25 7.20 28.90
N SER A 461 37.58 7.24 27.74
CA SER A 461 38.21 7.50 26.45
C SER A 461 38.33 8.99 26.16
N PHE A 462 37.30 9.76 26.51
CA PHE A 462 37.26 11.21 26.30
C PHE A 462 36.62 11.92 27.49
N LEU A 463 37.27 13.00 27.94
CA LEU A 463 36.71 13.98 28.85
C LEU A 463 36.96 15.36 28.26
N THR A 464 35.90 16.01 27.79
CA THR A 464 35.97 17.31 27.11
C THR A 464 35.00 18.32 27.71
N GLY A 465 35.33 19.60 27.57
CA GLY A 465 34.49 20.66 28.08
C GLY A 465 35.18 22.01 28.10
N SER A 466 34.38 23.07 28.08
CA SER A 466 34.90 24.45 28.11
C SER A 466 34.89 25.09 29.49
N ARG A 467 34.10 24.59 30.45
CA ARG A 467 33.82 25.28 31.72
C ARG A 467 33.78 24.33 32.92
N ILE A 468 34.80 23.49 33.08
CA ILE A 468 34.90 22.52 34.18
C ILE A 468 35.83 23.06 35.29
N PRO A 469 35.47 22.99 36.59
CA PRO A 469 36.35 23.44 37.68
C PRO A 469 37.68 22.67 37.74
N GLU A 470 38.80 23.39 37.89
CA GLU A 470 40.17 22.82 37.89
C GLU A 470 40.45 21.86 39.06
N THR A 471 39.86 22.12 40.24
CA THR A 471 39.99 21.31 41.47
C THR A 471 39.37 19.91 41.36
N VAL A 472 38.47 19.71 40.40
CA VAL A 472 37.78 18.45 40.17
C VAL A 472 38.63 17.49 39.32
N ILE A 473 39.59 18.02 38.55
CA ILE A 473 40.33 17.29 37.52
C ILE A 473 41.74 16.88 37.98
N ASN A 474 42.34 17.60 38.93
CA ASN A 474 43.68 17.28 39.44
C ASN A 474 43.66 16.09 40.43
N ASN A 475 43.88 14.88 39.91
CA ASN A 475 44.39 13.67 40.58
C ASN A 475 43.87 13.39 42.02
N ASN A 476 42.60 13.02 42.14
CA ASN A 476 41.84 13.27 43.37
C ASN A 476 41.46 12.02 44.19
N GLY A 477 42.30 10.98 44.24
CA GLY A 477 42.15 9.84 45.17
C GLY A 477 40.88 8.97 45.03
N GLY A 478 39.91 9.36 44.20
CA GLY A 478 38.88 8.50 43.64
C GLY A 478 39.46 7.83 42.39
N VAL A 479 39.76 6.54 42.50
CA VAL A 479 40.43 5.75 41.47
C VAL A 479 39.73 5.89 40.11
N SER A 480 40.38 6.51 39.13
CA SER A 480 40.18 6.15 37.72
C SER A 480 41.55 5.77 37.15
N PRO A 481 41.66 4.64 36.43
CA PRO A 481 42.92 4.27 35.77
C PRO A 481 43.31 5.39 34.79
N GLU A 482 44.61 5.67 34.73
CA GLU A 482 45.30 6.57 33.79
C GLU A 482 44.40 7.18 32.70
N ILE A 483 43.92 8.41 32.92
CA ILE A 483 43.37 9.22 31.82
C ILE A 483 44.57 9.57 30.93
N PRO A 484 44.64 9.14 29.65
CA PRO A 484 45.76 9.48 28.79
C PRO A 484 45.86 11.01 28.69
N THR A 485 47.04 11.57 28.87
CA THR A 485 47.28 13.03 28.86
C THR A 485 46.78 13.71 27.57
N ASN A 486 46.62 12.94 26.49
CA ASN A 486 46.21 13.37 25.16
C ASN A 486 44.67 13.35 24.97
N SER A 487 43.93 12.74 25.90
CA SER A 487 42.47 12.56 25.86
C SER A 487 41.69 13.68 26.55
N ILE A 488 42.39 14.64 27.16
CA ILE A 488 41.80 15.80 27.81
C ILE A 488 41.94 17.02 26.90
N LEU A 489 40.89 17.31 26.14
CA LEU A 489 40.84 18.49 25.28
C LEU A 489 40.15 19.64 26.02
N TYR A 490 40.96 20.53 26.61
CA TYR A 490 40.49 21.79 27.19
C TYR A 490 40.35 22.84 26.08
N LYS A 491 39.13 23.27 25.78
CA LYS A 491 38.90 24.44 24.93
C LYS A 491 38.15 25.47 25.77
N TYR A 492 38.87 26.51 26.22
CA TYR A 492 38.35 27.70 26.92
C TYR A 492 38.12 27.63 28.44
N LEU A 493 39.06 27.07 29.22
CA LEU A 493 39.11 27.34 30.66
C LEU A 493 39.27 28.85 30.91
N THR A 494 38.17 29.56 31.16
CA THR A 494 38.22 30.92 31.70
C THR A 494 38.55 30.82 33.17
N LYS A 495 39.80 31.18 33.50
CA LYS A 495 40.22 31.53 34.87
C LYS A 495 39.30 32.65 35.40
N PRO A 496 38.84 32.62 36.67
CA PRO A 496 38.28 33.82 37.28
C PRO A 496 39.30 34.97 37.28
#